data_AF-A0A2E2APR7-F1
#
_entry.id   AF-A0A2E2APR7-F1
#
_cell.length_a   1.000
_cell.length_b   1.000
_cell.length_c   1.000
_cell.angle_alpha   90.00
_cell.angle_beta   90.00
_cell.angle_gamma   90.00
#
_symmetry.space_group_name_H-M   'P 1'
#
loop_
_entity.id
_entity.type
_entity.pdbx_description
1 polymer ?
#
loop_
_entity_poly.entity_id
_entity_poly.type
_entity_poly.pdbx_seq_one_letter_code
_entity_poly.pdbx_strand_id
1 'polypeptide(L)'
;MSVSQTQACPFCVATTQTFTEEIASMDAVVFAKLVKLPPPIKPGTQLAEGEEIPRAKFQVVTIVKGKELVKPAQSIEAIYFGEAKVGTTFLVMAVDPPKLMWSTPLEISKTTQDYILKLDSLPKDPVARLEFFQKYLENEDEELARDSYDEFANSPYDVVKALKSRMEHAQLIGWIQDAEVPASRRRLYLTMLGVCGSEKDLPMLEELLSSSDRKKKAGLDALIGCYLTLKGPDGLKLIEDLFIRNKKSEYADTYAAVMALRFHGTESDVIPRERILVSMRYMLERPQLADLVIPDLARWEDWSQIDRMVKLFKDADEETSWVRVPVINYLRQCPLPKAKNQIKALEKIDPAAVKRANTFFPFGPTNSGRGDTKTPKSSSFDKPTKATFVSAPAIDISVVSEVTPEESSTAGTSSTDTVEDTAIPATPSLMPSPRMEQALLPAAKDNLEESQQETNLWYALGVPFLAGLGLLFVQWRIMSGSGT
;
A
#
# COMPACT_ATOMS: atom_id res chain seq x y z
N MET A 1 -23.79 -20.52 4.95
CA MET A 1 -23.07 -19.74 5.97
C MET A 1 -22.01 -18.96 5.22
N SER A 2 -22.17 -17.64 5.12
CA SER A 2 -21.22 -16.77 4.44
C SER A 2 -19.94 -16.73 5.26
N VAL A 3 -18.80 -17.03 4.65
CA VAL A 3 -17.51 -16.73 5.24
C VAL A 3 -17.41 -15.21 5.21
N SER A 4 -17.68 -14.57 6.35
CA SER A 4 -17.36 -13.15 6.53
C SER A 4 -15.83 -13.07 6.46
N GLN A 5 -15.30 -12.72 5.30
CA GLN A 5 -13.92 -12.24 5.23
C GLN A 5 -13.88 -11.03 6.15
N THR A 6 -13.18 -11.15 7.28
CA THR A 6 -12.85 -10.02 8.13
C THR A 6 -11.97 -9.10 7.29
N GLN A 7 -12.60 -8.15 6.60
CA GLN A 7 -11.89 -7.16 5.82
C GLN A 7 -11.32 -6.13 6.79
N ALA A 8 -10.00 -6.00 6.75
CA ALA A 8 -9.24 -4.90 7.33
C ALA A 8 -9.82 -3.53 6.91
N CYS A 9 -9.35 -2.43 7.51
CA CYS A 9 -9.79 -1.07 7.19
C CYS A 9 -9.80 -0.83 5.66
N PRO A 10 -10.96 -0.50 5.07
CA PRO A 10 -11.18 -0.56 3.61
C PRO A 10 -10.49 0.55 2.82
N PHE A 11 -10.00 1.58 3.49
CA PHE A 11 -9.25 2.70 2.90
C PHE A 11 -7.82 2.81 3.41
N CYS A 12 -7.39 1.93 4.32
CA CYS A 12 -6.05 1.99 4.87
C CYS A 12 -5.04 1.39 3.89
N VAL A 13 -3.79 1.88 3.94
CA VAL A 13 -2.72 1.37 3.08
C VAL A 13 -2.17 0.04 3.60
N ALA A 14 -1.27 -0.59 2.85
CA ALA A 14 -0.61 -1.82 3.25
C ALA A 14 0.02 -1.67 4.64
N THR A 15 -0.31 -2.60 5.53
CA THR A 15 0.18 -2.61 6.91
C THR A 15 1.47 -3.40 7.01
N THR A 16 2.24 -3.08 8.05
CA THR A 16 3.27 -3.99 8.53
C THR A 16 2.75 -4.80 9.71
N GLN A 17 3.55 -5.80 10.12
CA GLN A 17 3.21 -6.56 11.31
C GLN A 17 3.24 -5.61 12.52
N THR A 18 2.16 -5.59 13.29
CA THR A 18 2.08 -4.81 14.53
C THR A 18 3.02 -5.37 15.59
N PHE A 19 3.44 -4.58 16.57
CA PHE A 19 4.17 -5.08 17.74
C PHE A 19 3.39 -6.19 18.46
N THR A 20 2.07 -6.10 18.53
CA THR A 20 1.23 -7.18 19.09
C THR A 20 1.45 -8.49 18.31
N GLU A 21 1.37 -8.45 16.98
CA GLU A 21 1.55 -9.63 16.13
C GLU A 21 3.00 -10.14 16.13
N GLU A 22 3.99 -9.24 16.07
CA GLU A 22 5.41 -9.60 16.13
C GLU A 22 5.71 -10.31 17.45
N ILE A 23 5.36 -9.71 18.59
CA ILE A 23 5.58 -10.30 19.92
C ILE A 23 4.82 -11.62 20.08
N ALA A 24 3.60 -11.72 19.54
CA ALA A 24 2.83 -12.96 19.59
C ALA A 24 3.53 -14.10 18.84
N SER A 25 4.18 -13.81 17.72
CA SER A 25 4.87 -14.79 16.86
C SER A 25 6.22 -15.28 17.39
N MET A 26 6.80 -14.64 18.40
CA MET A 26 8.14 -14.94 18.93
C MET A 26 8.11 -15.84 20.16
N ASP A 27 9.16 -16.63 20.38
CA ASP A 27 9.31 -17.46 21.59
C ASP A 27 9.79 -16.63 22.79
N ALA A 28 10.70 -15.69 22.56
CA ALA A 28 11.19 -14.76 23.59
C ALA A 28 11.33 -13.33 23.03
N VAL A 29 11.04 -12.35 23.88
CA VAL A 29 11.17 -10.92 23.55
C VAL A 29 11.78 -10.20 24.74
N VAL A 30 12.83 -9.42 24.50
CA VAL A 30 13.57 -8.73 25.55
C VAL A 30 13.92 -7.30 25.14
N PHE A 31 14.04 -6.44 26.15
CA PHE A 31 14.84 -5.23 26.04
C PHE A 31 16.25 -5.53 26.52
N ALA A 32 17.24 -5.27 25.68
CA ALA A 32 18.64 -5.54 25.97
C ALA A 32 19.50 -4.31 25.70
N LYS A 33 20.45 -4.04 26.60
CA LYS A 33 21.42 -2.95 26.44
C LYS A 33 22.63 -3.44 25.68
N LEU A 34 23.08 -2.67 24.69
CA LEU A 34 24.34 -2.93 23.99
C LEU A 34 25.49 -2.83 24.99
N VAL A 35 26.27 -3.90 25.15
CA VAL A 35 27.46 -3.91 26.02
C VAL A 35 28.76 -3.92 25.21
N LYS A 36 28.73 -4.45 23.99
CA LYS A 36 29.91 -4.47 23.09
C LYS A 36 29.47 -4.52 21.64
N LEU A 37 30.00 -3.62 20.81
CA LEU A 37 29.86 -3.64 19.35
C LEU A 37 30.54 -4.88 18.73
N PRO A 38 30.10 -5.33 17.55
CA PRO A 38 30.80 -6.39 16.86
C PRO A 38 32.21 -5.92 16.47
N PRO A 39 33.18 -6.84 16.31
CA PRO A 39 34.42 -6.55 15.60
C PRO A 39 34.13 -5.89 14.23
N PRO A 40 34.86 -4.83 13.85
CA PRO A 40 34.65 -4.16 12.58
C PRO A 40 34.99 -5.11 11.41
N ILE A 41 34.09 -5.17 10.43
CA ILE A 41 34.31 -5.90 9.17
C ILE A 41 34.68 -4.85 8.11
N LYS A 42 35.76 -5.09 7.36
CA LYS A 42 36.11 -4.18 6.26
C LYS A 42 35.08 -4.29 5.14
N PRO A 43 34.65 -3.18 4.52
CA PRO A 43 33.79 -3.24 3.34
C PRO A 43 34.40 -4.14 2.26
N GLY A 44 33.59 -5.02 1.66
CA GLY A 44 34.05 -5.98 0.65
C GLY A 44 34.70 -7.27 1.20
N THR A 45 34.71 -7.49 2.51
CA THR A 45 35.16 -8.77 3.09
C THR A 45 34.17 -9.88 2.72
N GLN A 46 34.63 -10.87 1.95
CA GLN A 46 33.92 -12.14 1.79
C GLN A 46 34.27 -13.04 2.97
N LEU A 47 33.26 -13.39 3.77
CA LEU A 47 33.42 -14.38 4.84
C LEU A 47 33.74 -15.73 4.21
N ALA A 48 34.73 -16.44 4.75
CA ALA A 48 35.04 -17.79 4.30
C ALA A 48 33.87 -18.74 4.63
N GLU A 49 33.76 -19.84 3.89
CA GLU A 49 32.72 -20.85 4.13
C GLU A 49 32.84 -21.39 5.57
N GLY A 50 31.79 -21.17 6.38
CA GLY A 50 31.75 -21.54 7.80
C GLY A 50 32.20 -20.45 8.79
N GLU A 51 32.60 -19.26 8.32
CA GLU A 51 32.94 -18.13 9.19
C GLU A 51 31.67 -17.42 9.69
N GLU A 52 31.51 -17.29 11.01
CA GLU A 52 30.32 -16.68 11.60
C GLU A 52 30.34 -15.16 11.44
N ILE A 53 29.19 -14.59 11.08
CA ILE A 53 29.00 -13.13 11.04
C ILE A 53 29.26 -12.56 12.44
N PRO A 54 30.18 -11.59 12.60
CA PRO A 54 30.45 -10.91 13.85
C PRO A 54 29.18 -10.40 14.54
N ARG A 55 29.08 -10.70 15.84
CA ARG A 55 27.92 -10.37 16.67
C ARG A 55 28.25 -9.29 17.70
N ALA A 56 27.29 -8.42 17.97
CA ALA A 56 27.32 -7.56 19.14
C ALA A 56 26.89 -8.35 20.37
N LYS A 57 27.40 -7.96 21.55
CA LYS A 57 26.94 -8.47 22.84
C LYS A 57 25.95 -7.50 23.45
N PHE A 58 24.85 -8.03 23.95
CA PHE A 58 23.83 -7.30 24.68
C PHE A 58 23.57 -7.94 26.03
N GLN A 59 23.11 -7.14 26.99
CA GLN A 59 22.69 -7.61 28.30
C GLN A 59 21.18 -7.40 28.45
N VAL A 60 20.44 -8.46 28.75
CA VAL A 60 18.99 -8.42 28.99
C VAL A 60 18.69 -7.57 30.23
N VAL A 61 17.87 -6.54 30.04
CA VAL A 61 17.42 -5.64 31.11
C VAL A 61 15.96 -5.91 31.48
N THR A 62 15.12 -6.23 30.51
CA THR A 62 13.71 -6.53 30.74
C THR A 62 13.29 -7.68 29.84
N ILE A 63 12.56 -8.64 30.41
CA ILE A 63 11.97 -9.75 29.66
C ILE A 63 10.51 -9.40 29.43
N VAL A 64 10.15 -9.16 28.17
CA VAL A 64 8.78 -8.88 27.73
C VAL A 64 8.02 -10.21 27.58
N LYS A 65 8.65 -11.22 26.97
CA LYS A 65 8.08 -12.57 26.76
C LYS A 65 9.17 -13.65 26.91
N GLY A 66 8.79 -14.86 27.34
CA GLY A 66 9.68 -16.02 27.42
C GLY A 66 10.52 -16.08 28.70
N LYS A 67 9.92 -15.83 29.87
CA LYS A 67 10.60 -15.82 31.19
C LYS A 67 11.19 -17.17 31.59
N GLU A 68 10.66 -18.24 31.02
CA GLU A 68 11.14 -19.62 31.14
C GLU A 68 12.34 -19.92 30.23
N LEU A 69 12.54 -19.12 29.18
CA LEU A 69 13.61 -19.30 28.18
C LEU A 69 14.80 -18.36 28.42
N VAL A 70 14.57 -17.20 29.05
CA VAL A 70 15.57 -16.14 29.23
C VAL A 70 15.66 -15.72 30.69
N LYS A 71 16.88 -15.43 31.16
CA LYS A 71 17.14 -14.97 32.54
C LYS A 71 17.42 -13.46 32.59
N PRO A 72 17.03 -12.78 33.69
CA PRO A 72 17.45 -11.40 33.93
C PRO A 72 18.98 -11.26 33.87
N ALA A 73 19.49 -10.16 33.31
CA ALA A 73 20.91 -9.88 33.12
C ALA A 73 21.69 -10.89 32.25
N GLN A 74 20.99 -11.81 31.56
CA GLN A 74 21.61 -12.73 30.61
C GLN A 74 22.33 -11.98 29.49
N SER A 75 23.54 -12.42 29.15
CA SER A 75 24.25 -11.96 27.96
C SER A 75 23.69 -12.68 26.73
N ILE A 76 23.36 -11.94 25.68
CA ILE A 76 22.92 -12.46 24.38
C ILE A 76 23.81 -11.89 23.27
N GLU A 77 23.91 -12.61 22.15
CA GLU A 77 24.69 -12.21 20.99
C GLU A 77 23.83 -12.20 19.74
N ALA A 78 23.73 -11.04 19.10
CA ALA A 78 22.91 -10.82 17.93
C ALA A 78 23.70 -10.12 16.82
N ILE A 79 23.31 -10.38 15.57
CA ILE A 79 23.90 -9.71 14.41
C ILE A 79 23.41 -8.26 14.42
N TYR A 80 24.35 -7.33 14.49
CA TYR A 80 24.08 -5.89 14.55
C TYR A 80 25.13 -5.17 13.71
N PHE A 81 24.70 -4.36 12.76
CA PHE A 81 25.58 -3.64 11.84
C PHE A 81 25.67 -2.14 12.15
N GLY A 82 24.99 -1.67 13.20
CA GLY A 82 24.98 -0.26 13.56
C GLY A 82 26.13 0.15 14.48
N GLU A 83 26.17 1.44 14.79
CA GLU A 83 27.24 2.10 15.57
C GLU A 83 26.71 2.75 16.85
N ALA A 84 25.58 2.27 17.38
CA ALA A 84 24.99 2.85 18.57
C ALA A 84 25.95 2.84 19.78
N LYS A 85 25.72 3.78 20.69
CA LYS A 85 26.52 3.92 21.91
C LYS A 85 26.28 2.72 22.82
N VAL A 86 27.36 2.23 23.44
CA VAL A 86 27.26 1.24 24.52
C VAL A 86 26.33 1.79 25.61
N GLY A 87 25.38 0.96 26.04
CA GLY A 87 24.31 1.33 26.97
C GLY A 87 22.98 1.68 26.30
N THR A 88 22.94 1.91 24.99
CA THR A 88 21.69 2.05 24.23
C THR A 88 20.84 0.78 24.35
N THR A 89 19.52 0.95 24.47
CA THR A 89 18.58 -0.16 24.67
C THR A 89 17.91 -0.53 23.36
N PHE A 90 17.77 -1.83 23.14
CA PHE A 90 17.23 -2.42 21.92
C PHE A 90 16.10 -3.39 22.25
N LEU A 91 15.12 -3.47 21.36
CA LEU A 91 14.19 -4.59 21.24
C LEU A 91 14.90 -5.72 20.51
N VAL A 92 14.97 -6.89 21.15
CA VAL A 92 15.54 -8.10 20.55
C VAL A 92 14.56 -9.24 20.74
N MET A 93 14.24 -9.92 19.65
CA MET A 93 13.28 -11.02 19.62
C MET A 93 14.00 -12.32 19.31
N ALA A 94 13.44 -13.46 19.69
CA ALA A 94 13.99 -14.77 19.37
C ALA A 94 12.95 -15.84 19.14
N VAL A 95 13.36 -16.84 18.34
CA VAL A 95 12.63 -18.06 18.01
C VAL A 95 13.50 -19.30 18.22
N ASP A 96 12.92 -20.49 18.06
CA ASP A 96 13.58 -21.81 18.00
C ASP A 96 14.22 -22.30 19.33
N PRO A 97 13.44 -22.46 20.42
CA PRO A 97 13.92 -23.14 21.62
C PRO A 97 14.33 -24.60 21.33
N PRO A 98 15.33 -25.16 22.05
CA PRO A 98 16.01 -24.57 23.21
C PRO A 98 17.17 -23.63 22.85
N LYS A 99 17.63 -23.59 21.59
CA LYS A 99 18.74 -22.75 21.15
C LYS A 99 18.19 -21.52 20.42
N LEU A 100 17.82 -20.52 21.23
CA LEU A 100 17.23 -19.28 20.73
C LEU A 100 18.07 -18.60 19.64
N MET A 101 17.42 -18.31 18.52
CA MET A 101 17.94 -17.54 17.40
C MET A 101 17.45 -16.10 17.51
N TRP A 102 18.37 -15.16 17.78
CA TRP A 102 18.05 -13.76 18.02
C TRP A 102 17.94 -12.95 16.72
N SER A 103 16.93 -12.09 16.65
CA SER A 103 16.70 -11.14 15.57
C SER A 103 17.80 -10.08 15.50
N THR A 104 17.84 -9.34 14.39
CA THR A 104 18.57 -8.06 14.35
C THR A 104 17.96 -7.11 15.38
N PRO A 105 18.77 -6.54 16.31
CA PRO A 105 18.27 -5.63 17.33
C PRO A 105 17.71 -4.33 16.73
N LEU A 106 16.53 -3.93 17.18
CA LEU A 106 15.91 -2.64 16.85
C LEU A 106 16.16 -1.65 17.99
N GLU A 107 16.81 -0.52 17.71
CA GLU A 107 16.98 0.54 18.71
C GLU A 107 15.60 1.12 19.02
N ILE A 108 15.25 1.25 20.31
CA ILE A 108 13.92 1.75 20.71
C ILE A 108 14.03 2.79 21.83
N SER A 109 13.13 3.77 21.78
CA SER A 109 13.07 4.83 22.79
C SER A 109 12.57 4.29 24.14
N LYS A 110 12.69 5.10 25.20
CA LYS A 110 12.09 4.76 26.49
C LYS A 110 10.56 4.76 26.41
N THR A 111 10.00 5.64 25.59
CA THR A 111 8.55 5.73 25.35
C THR A 111 8.03 4.46 24.67
N THR A 112 8.74 3.95 23.65
CA THR A 112 8.44 2.68 22.97
C THR A 112 8.52 1.50 23.93
N GLN A 113 9.53 1.45 24.81
CA GLN A 113 9.61 0.41 25.84
C GLN A 113 8.36 0.41 26.74
N ASP A 114 7.97 1.59 27.23
CA ASP A 114 6.82 1.73 28.14
C ASP A 114 5.49 1.44 27.44
N TYR A 115 5.41 1.70 26.12
CA TYR A 115 4.29 1.33 25.27
C TYR A 115 4.18 -0.18 25.08
N ILE A 116 5.27 -0.85 24.65
CA ILE A 116 5.31 -2.30 24.43
C ILE A 116 4.93 -3.07 25.71
N LEU A 117 5.41 -2.61 26.87
CA LEU A 117 5.08 -3.25 28.15
C LEU A 117 3.60 -3.18 28.51
N LYS A 118 2.83 -2.24 27.93
CA LYS A 118 1.37 -2.16 28.13
C LYS A 118 0.60 -3.13 27.24
N LEU A 119 1.16 -3.55 26.09
CA LEU A 119 0.43 -4.33 25.09
C LEU A 119 -0.13 -5.65 25.63
N ASP A 120 0.65 -6.38 26.44
CA ASP A 120 0.22 -7.64 27.06
C ASP A 120 -0.90 -7.44 28.11
N SER A 121 -1.01 -6.23 28.67
CA SER A 121 -2.04 -5.88 29.65
C SER A 121 -3.33 -5.35 29.02
N LEU A 122 -3.35 -5.13 27.70
CA LEU A 122 -4.54 -4.62 27.03
C LEU A 122 -5.69 -5.63 27.08
N PRO A 123 -6.95 -5.16 27.16
CA PRO A 123 -8.11 -6.03 27.05
C PRO A 123 -8.08 -6.85 25.75
N LYS A 124 -8.65 -8.05 25.78
CA LYS A 124 -8.89 -8.85 24.56
C LYS A 124 -10.00 -8.26 23.69
N ASP A 125 -10.84 -7.38 24.25
CA ASP A 125 -11.89 -6.68 23.51
C ASP A 125 -11.26 -5.78 22.44
N PRO A 126 -11.53 -6.01 21.14
CA PRO A 126 -10.86 -5.30 20.06
C PRO A 126 -11.22 -3.81 20.04
N VAL A 127 -12.41 -3.42 20.54
CA VAL A 127 -12.81 -2.00 20.58
C VAL A 127 -12.06 -1.25 21.68
N ALA A 128 -11.90 -1.84 22.87
CA ALA A 128 -11.09 -1.28 23.94
C ALA A 128 -9.61 -1.19 23.55
N ARG A 129 -9.10 -2.11 22.73
CA ARG A 129 -7.76 -2.00 22.15
C ARG A 129 -7.63 -0.78 21.24
N LEU A 130 -8.56 -0.57 20.31
CA LEU A 130 -8.53 0.61 19.45
C LEU A 130 -8.65 1.93 20.22
N GLU A 131 -9.40 1.96 21.32
CA GLU A 131 -9.45 3.12 22.22
C GLU A 131 -8.07 3.45 22.83
N PHE A 132 -7.26 2.43 23.11
CA PHE A 132 -5.88 2.62 23.54
C PHE A 132 -5.00 3.16 22.41
N PHE A 133 -5.02 2.53 21.23
CA PHE A 133 -4.18 2.91 20.09
C PHE A 133 -4.51 4.29 19.52
N GLN A 134 -5.76 4.75 19.62
CA GLN A 134 -6.18 6.08 19.14
C GLN A 134 -5.32 7.21 19.75
N LYS A 135 -4.84 7.02 20.98
CA LYS A 135 -4.03 8.01 21.72
C LYS A 135 -2.64 8.23 21.13
N TYR A 136 -2.23 7.39 20.18
CA TYR A 136 -0.88 7.33 19.65
C TYR A 136 -0.82 7.55 18.13
N LEU A 137 -1.94 7.74 17.42
CA LEU A 137 -2.00 7.84 15.95
C LEU A 137 -1.12 8.94 15.32
N GLU A 138 -0.89 10.04 16.04
CA GLU A 138 0.07 11.10 15.66
C GLU A 138 1.06 11.35 16.80
N ASN A 139 1.60 10.27 17.39
CA ASN A 139 2.65 10.41 18.39
C ASN A 139 3.95 10.94 17.76
N GLU A 140 4.72 11.74 18.51
CA GLU A 140 6.04 12.20 18.08
C GLU A 140 7.03 11.04 17.92
N ASP A 141 6.83 9.95 18.66
CA ASP A 141 7.54 8.69 18.46
C ASP A 141 6.89 7.91 17.31
N GLU A 142 7.56 7.96 16.16
CA GLU A 142 7.08 7.37 14.90
C GLU A 142 6.78 5.86 15.00
N GLU A 143 7.49 5.14 15.89
CA GLU A 143 7.26 3.72 16.13
C GLU A 143 5.86 3.45 16.71
N LEU A 144 5.41 4.33 17.62
CA LEU A 144 4.09 4.23 18.24
C LEU A 144 2.99 4.70 17.28
N ALA A 145 3.25 5.76 16.53
CA ALA A 145 2.32 6.27 15.53
C ALA A 145 2.04 5.23 14.44
N ARG A 146 3.10 4.62 13.91
CA ARG A 146 2.99 3.55 12.92
C ARG A 146 2.30 2.31 13.48
N ASP A 147 2.71 1.80 14.64
CA ASP A 147 2.08 0.61 15.23
C ASP A 147 0.59 0.83 15.49
N SER A 148 0.23 2.02 15.98
CA SER A 148 -1.17 2.36 16.24
C SER A 148 -1.98 2.50 14.95
N TYR A 149 -1.38 3.06 13.89
CA TYR A 149 -1.98 3.06 12.57
C TYR A 149 -2.24 1.63 12.08
N ASP A 150 -1.24 0.74 12.19
CA ASP A 150 -1.33 -0.65 11.73
C ASP A 150 -2.38 -1.45 12.53
N GLU A 151 -2.52 -1.22 13.83
CA GLU A 151 -3.59 -1.82 14.65
C GLU A 151 -5.00 -1.40 14.20
N PHE A 152 -5.18 -0.13 13.82
CA PHE A 152 -6.42 0.34 13.20
C PHE A 152 -6.63 -0.22 11.80
N ALA A 153 -5.57 -0.24 10.99
CA ALA A 153 -5.65 -0.67 9.61
C ALA A 153 -5.94 -2.18 9.51
N ASN A 154 -5.38 -3.00 10.39
CA ASN A 154 -5.66 -4.44 10.48
C ASN A 154 -7.04 -4.77 11.10
N SER A 155 -7.68 -3.80 11.77
CA SER A 155 -8.94 -4.04 12.46
C SER A 155 -10.12 -4.14 11.49
N PRO A 156 -11.03 -5.11 11.70
CA PRO A 156 -12.28 -5.20 10.96
C PRO A 156 -13.11 -3.92 11.05
N TYR A 157 -13.75 -3.52 9.95
CA TYR A 157 -14.49 -2.25 9.90
C TYR A 157 -15.66 -2.16 10.89
N ASP A 158 -16.28 -3.28 11.26
CA ASP A 158 -17.31 -3.33 12.31
C ASP A 158 -16.77 -3.00 13.71
N VAL A 159 -15.54 -3.38 14.02
CA VAL A 159 -14.84 -2.98 15.25
C VAL A 159 -14.59 -1.48 15.26
N VAL A 160 -14.12 -0.91 14.14
CA VAL A 160 -13.92 0.54 14.00
C VAL A 160 -15.26 1.27 14.19
N LYS A 161 -16.36 0.78 13.60
CA LYS A 161 -17.71 1.32 13.83
C LYS A 161 -18.12 1.25 15.30
N ALA A 162 -17.80 0.17 16.01
CA ALA A 162 -18.13 0.00 17.42
C ALA A 162 -17.38 0.98 18.34
N LEU A 163 -16.28 1.57 17.89
CA LEU A 163 -15.53 2.60 18.65
C LEU A 163 -16.22 3.98 18.63
N LYS A 164 -17.25 4.19 17.79
CA LYS A 164 -17.90 5.50 17.50
C LYS A 164 -18.03 6.47 18.68
N SER A 165 -18.58 6.03 19.81
CA SER A 165 -18.86 6.90 20.97
C SER A 165 -17.61 7.34 21.75
N ARG A 166 -16.45 6.73 21.45
CA ARG A 166 -15.15 6.96 22.10
C ARG A 166 -14.13 7.59 21.15
N MET A 167 -14.55 7.96 19.94
CA MET A 167 -13.67 8.62 18.98
C MET A 167 -13.54 10.12 19.31
N GLU A 168 -12.31 10.63 19.19
CA GLU A 168 -12.00 12.04 19.45
C GLU A 168 -12.29 12.92 18.22
N HIS A 169 -13.57 13.22 17.98
CA HIS A 169 -14.03 13.92 16.76
C HIS A 169 -13.27 15.22 16.46
N ALA A 170 -13.08 16.09 17.46
CA ALA A 170 -12.40 17.38 17.25
C ALA A 170 -10.92 17.19 16.83
N GLN A 171 -10.26 16.17 17.36
CA GLN A 171 -8.87 15.85 17.01
C GLN A 171 -8.77 15.34 15.57
N LEU A 172 -9.69 14.46 15.17
CA LEU A 172 -9.77 13.96 13.78
C LEU A 172 -9.96 15.12 12.79
N ILE A 173 -10.86 16.07 13.09
CA ILE A 173 -11.04 17.26 12.24
C ILE A 173 -9.73 18.04 12.12
N GLY A 174 -9.02 18.27 13.23
CA GLY A 174 -7.73 18.95 13.22
C GLY A 174 -6.70 18.27 12.30
N TRP A 175 -6.53 16.95 12.42
CA TRP A 175 -5.60 16.19 11.58
C TRP A 175 -6.01 16.12 10.11
N ILE A 176 -7.31 16.07 9.81
CA ILE A 176 -7.81 16.05 8.43
C ILE A 176 -7.52 17.39 7.74
N GLN A 177 -7.59 18.50 8.47
CA GLN A 177 -7.33 19.83 7.92
C GLN A 177 -5.84 20.18 7.82
N ASP A 178 -4.98 19.50 8.57
CA ASP A 178 -3.53 19.72 8.56
C ASP A 178 -2.88 19.11 7.31
N ALA A 179 -2.40 19.96 6.40
CA ALA A 179 -1.78 19.58 5.13
C ALA A 179 -0.46 18.80 5.25
N GLU A 180 0.16 18.79 6.44
CA GLU A 180 1.41 18.08 6.70
C GLU A 180 1.18 16.65 7.20
N VAL A 181 -0.06 16.30 7.57
CA VAL A 181 -0.42 14.90 7.88
C VAL A 181 -0.31 14.05 6.60
N PRO A 182 0.45 12.94 6.62
CA PRO A 182 0.61 12.06 5.45
C PRO A 182 -0.72 11.51 4.92
N ALA A 183 -0.79 11.30 3.61
CA ALA A 183 -1.99 10.81 2.94
C ALA A 183 -2.48 9.46 3.49
N SER A 184 -1.56 8.55 3.84
CA SER A 184 -1.87 7.24 4.44
C SER A 184 -2.63 7.38 5.76
N ARG A 185 -2.15 8.25 6.66
CA ARG A 185 -2.78 8.55 7.96
C ARG A 185 -4.09 9.28 7.81
N ARG A 186 -4.13 10.29 6.93
CA ARG A 186 -5.36 11.05 6.65
C ARG A 186 -6.51 10.15 6.18
N ARG A 187 -6.24 9.09 5.41
CA ARG A 187 -7.27 8.10 5.02
C ARG A 187 -7.93 7.42 6.22
N LEU A 188 -7.15 7.04 7.22
CA LEU A 188 -7.68 6.47 8.46
C LEU A 188 -8.55 7.51 9.20
N TYR A 189 -8.09 8.76 9.32
CA TYR A 189 -8.86 9.80 10.03
C TYR A 189 -10.18 10.12 9.34
N LEU A 190 -10.20 10.19 8.01
CA LEU A 190 -11.43 10.34 7.23
C LEU A 190 -12.37 9.14 7.41
N THR A 191 -11.81 7.93 7.50
CA THR A 191 -12.59 6.71 7.79
C THR A 191 -13.23 6.78 9.18
N MET A 192 -12.47 7.18 10.20
CA MET A 192 -12.96 7.38 11.57
C MET A 192 -13.99 8.51 11.65
N LEU A 193 -13.77 9.62 10.94
CA LEU A 193 -14.75 10.70 10.84
C LEU A 193 -16.04 10.24 10.15
N GLY A 194 -15.97 9.35 9.16
CA GLY A 194 -17.18 8.74 8.58
C GLY A 194 -18.00 7.95 9.62
N VAL A 195 -17.35 7.42 10.66
CA VAL A 195 -18.01 6.68 11.75
C VAL A 195 -18.60 7.62 12.81
N CYS A 196 -17.82 8.57 13.33
CA CYS A 196 -18.21 9.43 14.45
C CYS A 196 -18.75 10.81 14.07
N GLY A 197 -18.58 11.22 12.81
CA GLY A 197 -18.99 12.51 12.28
C GLY A 197 -20.50 12.64 12.05
N SER A 198 -20.87 13.81 11.53
CA SER A 198 -22.26 14.20 11.28
C SER A 198 -22.38 15.16 10.10
N GLU A 199 -23.61 15.54 9.76
CA GLU A 199 -23.87 16.54 8.70
C GLU A 199 -23.16 17.89 8.92
N LYS A 200 -22.78 18.22 10.16
CA LYS A 200 -22.04 19.45 10.47
C LYS A 200 -20.64 19.48 9.86
N ASP A 201 -20.08 18.32 9.52
CA ASP A 201 -18.75 18.17 8.94
C ASP A 201 -18.77 18.34 7.41
N LEU A 202 -19.96 18.28 6.78
CA LEU A 202 -20.12 18.33 5.33
C LEU A 202 -19.52 19.58 4.67
N PRO A 203 -19.69 20.81 5.20
CA PRO A 203 -19.11 22.00 4.57
C PRO A 203 -17.59 21.91 4.41
N MET A 204 -16.90 21.37 5.42
CA MET A 204 -15.46 21.15 5.37
C MET A 204 -15.08 20.11 4.32
N LEU A 205 -15.80 18.97 4.28
CA LEU A 205 -15.54 17.92 3.30
C LEU A 205 -15.82 18.37 1.86
N GLU A 206 -16.88 19.14 1.64
CA GLU A 206 -17.24 19.73 0.34
C GLU A 206 -16.18 20.73 -0.15
N GLU A 207 -15.62 21.53 0.77
CA GLU A 207 -14.49 22.43 0.47
C GLU A 207 -13.26 21.64 0.02
N LEU A 208 -12.88 20.59 0.77
CA LEU A 208 -11.74 19.74 0.42
C LEU A 208 -11.94 19.04 -0.93
N LEU A 209 -13.13 18.49 -1.19
CA LEU A 209 -13.48 17.82 -2.45
C LEU A 209 -13.39 18.76 -3.66
N SER A 210 -13.76 20.02 -3.47
CA SER A 210 -13.78 21.02 -4.55
C SER A 210 -12.44 21.75 -4.73
N SER A 211 -11.46 21.47 -3.88
CA SER A 211 -10.15 22.12 -3.91
C SER A 211 -9.34 21.73 -5.14
N SER A 212 -8.68 22.72 -5.76
CA SER A 212 -7.64 22.49 -6.77
C SER A 212 -6.29 22.09 -6.16
N ASP A 213 -6.11 22.30 -4.84
CA ASP A 213 -4.88 21.93 -4.12
C ASP A 213 -4.82 20.40 -3.91
N ARG A 214 -3.76 19.80 -4.46
CA ARG A 214 -3.46 18.36 -4.36
C ARG A 214 -3.23 17.91 -2.92
N LYS A 215 -2.60 18.72 -2.07
CA LYS A 215 -2.37 18.40 -0.65
C LYS A 215 -3.69 18.33 0.11
N LYS A 216 -4.65 19.21 -0.17
CA LYS A 216 -5.99 19.17 0.44
C LYS A 216 -6.80 17.94 0.03
N LYS A 217 -6.58 17.42 -1.19
CA LYS A 217 -7.20 16.19 -1.69
C LYS A 217 -6.41 14.91 -1.38
N ALA A 218 -5.36 14.97 -0.55
CA ALA A 218 -4.63 13.78 -0.14
C ALA A 218 -5.58 12.77 0.54
N GLY A 219 -5.57 11.51 0.10
CA GLY A 219 -6.53 10.50 0.57
C GLY A 219 -7.96 10.67 0.01
N LEU A 220 -8.08 11.15 -1.23
CA LEU A 220 -9.36 11.49 -1.87
C LEU A 220 -10.42 10.38 -1.82
N ASP A 221 -10.01 9.11 -1.92
CA ASP A 221 -10.89 7.95 -1.83
C ASP A 221 -11.59 7.89 -0.47
N ALA A 222 -10.83 8.00 0.62
CA ALA A 222 -11.38 8.07 1.97
C ALA A 222 -12.19 9.36 2.20
N LEU A 223 -11.80 10.47 1.55
CA LEU A 223 -12.53 11.75 1.65
C LEU A 223 -13.92 11.63 1.03
N ILE A 224 -14.01 11.07 -0.18
CA ILE A 224 -15.27 10.77 -0.86
C ILE A 224 -16.06 9.76 -0.04
N GLY A 225 -15.40 8.71 0.47
CA GLY A 225 -16.01 7.69 1.33
C GLY A 225 -16.67 8.30 2.57
N CYS A 226 -15.94 9.15 3.28
CA CYS A 226 -16.40 9.90 4.46
C CYS A 226 -17.61 10.78 4.12
N TYR A 227 -17.46 11.65 3.11
CA TYR A 227 -18.53 12.55 2.65
C TYR A 227 -19.81 11.78 2.29
N LEU A 228 -19.71 10.70 1.52
CA LEU A 228 -20.85 9.88 1.14
C LEU A 228 -21.46 9.11 2.32
N THR A 229 -20.67 8.77 3.34
CA THR A 229 -21.17 8.16 4.59
C THR A 229 -22.04 9.15 5.36
N LEU A 230 -21.61 10.42 5.42
CA LEU A 230 -22.32 11.45 6.18
C LEU A 230 -23.50 12.05 5.40
N LYS A 231 -23.37 12.22 4.08
CA LYS A 231 -24.40 12.82 3.22
C LYS A 231 -25.43 11.81 2.70
N GLY A 232 -25.04 10.54 2.60
CA GLY A 232 -25.85 9.51 1.98
C GLY A 232 -26.04 9.71 0.47
N PRO A 233 -27.16 9.21 -0.11
CA PRO A 233 -27.35 9.16 -1.56
C PRO A 233 -27.39 10.54 -2.23
N ASP A 234 -27.80 11.58 -1.51
CA ASP A 234 -27.85 12.96 -2.02
C ASP A 234 -26.44 13.51 -2.32
N GLY A 235 -25.40 12.96 -1.69
CA GLY A 235 -24.01 13.34 -1.92
C GLY A 235 -23.47 12.89 -3.27
N LEU A 236 -24.05 11.85 -3.88
CA LEU A 236 -23.53 11.27 -5.12
C LEU A 236 -23.48 12.26 -6.28
N LYS A 237 -24.41 13.21 -6.33
CA LYS A 237 -24.42 14.21 -7.40
C LYS A 237 -23.10 14.98 -7.47
N LEU A 238 -22.57 15.40 -6.33
CA LEU A 238 -21.29 16.14 -6.26
C LEU A 238 -20.13 15.28 -6.77
N ILE A 239 -20.04 14.04 -6.30
CA ILE A 239 -18.98 13.10 -6.69
C ILE A 239 -19.04 12.76 -8.18
N GLU A 240 -20.25 12.57 -8.69
CA GLU A 240 -20.49 12.35 -10.11
C GLU A 240 -20.02 13.54 -10.95
N ASP A 241 -20.37 14.76 -10.53
CA ASP A 241 -20.04 15.99 -11.25
C ASP A 241 -18.55 16.30 -11.20
N LEU A 242 -17.87 16.04 -10.08
CA LEU A 242 -16.44 16.35 -9.94
C LEU A 242 -15.54 15.31 -10.61
N PHE A 243 -15.82 14.02 -10.43
CA PHE A 243 -14.83 12.96 -10.69
C PHE A 243 -15.25 11.89 -11.70
N ILE A 244 -16.56 11.65 -11.87
CA ILE A 244 -17.06 10.56 -12.73
C ILE A 244 -17.45 11.09 -14.12
N ARG A 245 -18.45 11.97 -14.19
CA ARG A 245 -18.96 12.58 -15.44
C ARG A 245 -17.99 13.61 -16.01
N ASN A 246 -17.18 14.22 -15.17
CA ASN A 246 -16.16 15.19 -15.59
C ASN A 246 -15.04 14.49 -16.37
N LYS A 247 -15.09 14.61 -17.70
CA LYS A 247 -14.08 14.06 -18.60
C LYS A 247 -12.69 14.70 -18.45
N LYS A 248 -12.59 15.85 -17.77
CA LYS A 248 -11.33 16.53 -17.45
C LYS A 248 -10.75 16.10 -16.10
N SER A 249 -11.48 15.31 -15.31
CA SER A 249 -10.98 14.76 -14.05
C SER A 249 -9.79 13.85 -14.34
N GLU A 250 -8.71 14.03 -13.59
CA GLU A 250 -7.50 13.21 -13.71
C GLU A 250 -7.80 11.74 -13.40
N TYR A 251 -6.95 10.86 -13.93
CA TYR A 251 -7.06 9.42 -13.72
C TYR A 251 -7.11 9.07 -12.22
N ALA A 252 -6.16 9.59 -11.44
CA ALA A 252 -6.05 9.30 -10.01
C ALA A 252 -7.31 9.73 -9.23
N ASP A 253 -7.89 10.90 -9.55
CA ASP A 253 -9.10 11.38 -8.90
C ASP A 253 -10.33 10.55 -9.27
N THR A 254 -10.43 10.17 -10.55
CA THR A 254 -11.49 9.28 -11.05
C THR A 254 -11.40 7.89 -10.41
N TYR A 255 -10.18 7.34 -10.32
CA TYR A 255 -9.92 6.05 -9.69
C TYR A 255 -10.30 6.08 -8.19
N ALA A 256 -9.90 7.12 -7.46
CA ALA A 256 -10.26 7.32 -6.06
C ALA A 256 -11.79 7.37 -5.86
N ALA A 257 -12.52 8.05 -6.74
CA ALA A 257 -13.99 8.07 -6.69
C ALA A 257 -14.60 6.68 -6.94
N VAL A 258 -14.07 5.90 -7.88
CA VAL A 258 -14.50 4.52 -8.12
C VAL A 258 -14.23 3.63 -6.90
N MET A 259 -13.07 3.77 -6.25
CA MET A 259 -12.75 3.04 -5.01
C MET A 259 -13.73 3.36 -3.88
N ALA A 260 -14.06 4.63 -3.68
CA ALA A 260 -15.03 5.05 -2.68
C ALA A 260 -16.44 4.50 -2.96
N LEU A 261 -16.88 4.52 -4.23
CA LEU A 261 -18.16 3.92 -4.64
C LEU A 261 -18.16 2.40 -4.46
N ARG A 262 -17.03 1.72 -4.71
CA ARG A 262 -16.86 0.28 -4.47
C ARG A 262 -16.98 -0.07 -3.00
N PHE A 263 -16.34 0.71 -2.12
CA PHE A 263 -16.51 0.58 -0.68
C PHE A 263 -17.99 0.70 -0.30
N HIS A 264 -18.67 1.76 -0.74
CA HIS A 264 -20.09 1.96 -0.43
C HIS A 264 -21.01 0.88 -1.01
N GLY A 265 -20.64 0.24 -2.12
CA GLY A 265 -21.42 -0.86 -2.70
C GLY A 265 -21.20 -2.23 -2.04
N THR A 266 -20.16 -2.35 -1.20
CA THR A 266 -19.69 -3.63 -0.62
C THR A 266 -19.78 -3.66 0.90
N GLU A 267 -19.34 -2.61 1.58
CA GLU A 267 -19.12 -2.56 3.03
C GLU A 267 -20.14 -1.70 3.81
N SER A 268 -21.00 -0.99 3.08
CA SER A 268 -21.94 -0.01 3.64
C SER A 268 -23.33 -0.17 3.03
N ASP A 269 -24.36 0.10 3.84
CA ASP A 269 -25.76 0.14 3.38
C ASP A 269 -26.31 1.58 3.35
N VAL A 270 -25.45 2.59 3.57
CA VAL A 270 -25.84 4.01 3.60
C VAL A 270 -26.40 4.48 2.26
N ILE A 271 -25.89 3.94 1.15
CA ILE A 271 -26.33 4.26 -0.20
C ILE A 271 -26.86 2.99 -0.86
N PRO A 272 -28.10 2.98 -1.38
CA PRO A 272 -28.62 1.82 -2.11
C PRO A 272 -27.71 1.44 -3.29
N ARG A 273 -27.35 0.16 -3.39
CA ARG A 273 -26.46 -0.35 -4.45
C ARG A 273 -26.93 0.04 -5.85
N GLU A 274 -28.23 0.01 -6.11
CA GLU A 274 -28.81 0.43 -7.39
C GLU A 274 -28.45 1.87 -7.76
N ARG A 275 -28.37 2.76 -6.77
CA ARG A 275 -27.99 4.14 -6.99
C ARG A 275 -26.49 4.28 -7.27
N ILE A 276 -25.65 3.46 -6.64
CA ILE A 276 -24.21 3.37 -6.92
C ILE A 276 -23.96 2.84 -8.33
N LEU A 277 -24.72 1.83 -8.76
CA LEU A 277 -24.65 1.28 -10.12
C LEU A 277 -24.92 2.34 -11.18
N VAL A 278 -25.86 3.28 -10.94
CA VAL A 278 -26.06 4.43 -11.83
C VAL A 278 -24.78 5.26 -11.96
N SER A 279 -24.10 5.57 -10.85
CA SER A 279 -22.82 6.28 -10.87
C SER A 279 -21.75 5.52 -11.65
N MET A 280 -21.61 4.21 -11.41
CA MET A 280 -20.64 3.36 -12.11
C MET A 280 -20.91 3.30 -13.62
N ARG A 281 -22.17 3.26 -14.05
CA ARG A 281 -22.54 3.22 -15.48
C ARG A 281 -22.10 4.48 -16.24
N TYR A 282 -21.96 5.64 -15.60
CA TYR A 282 -21.42 6.83 -16.25
C TYR A 282 -19.96 6.64 -16.70
N MET A 283 -19.17 5.82 -16.00
CA MET A 283 -17.79 5.52 -16.41
C MET A 283 -17.71 4.78 -17.75
N LEU A 284 -18.76 4.06 -18.13
CA LEU A 284 -18.85 3.43 -19.44
C LEU A 284 -19.01 4.45 -20.59
N GLU A 285 -19.13 5.77 -20.31
CA GLU A 285 -19.06 6.88 -21.30
C GLU A 285 -17.62 7.37 -21.52
N ARG A 286 -16.66 6.81 -20.80
CA ARG A 286 -15.23 7.12 -20.85
C ARG A 286 -14.47 5.85 -21.25
N PRO A 287 -14.41 5.49 -22.55
CA PRO A 287 -13.86 4.19 -22.98
C PRO A 287 -12.48 3.86 -22.43
N GLN A 288 -11.57 4.84 -22.32
CA GLN A 288 -10.24 4.65 -21.74
C GLN A 288 -10.21 4.25 -20.26
N LEU A 289 -11.31 4.47 -19.53
CA LEU A 289 -11.44 4.18 -18.09
C LEU A 289 -12.59 3.21 -17.78
N ALA A 290 -13.26 2.69 -18.80
CA ALA A 290 -14.45 1.87 -18.62
C ALA A 290 -14.12 0.54 -17.93
N ASP A 291 -12.92 0.00 -18.14
CA ASP A 291 -12.42 -1.21 -17.51
C ASP A 291 -12.38 -1.14 -15.98
N LEU A 292 -12.24 0.06 -15.39
CA LEU A 292 -12.20 0.26 -13.95
C LEU A 292 -13.47 -0.22 -13.22
N VAL A 293 -14.63 -0.14 -13.88
CA VAL A 293 -15.94 -0.44 -13.27
C VAL A 293 -16.58 -1.72 -13.77
N ILE A 294 -16.16 -2.25 -14.93
CA ILE A 294 -16.78 -3.45 -15.53
C ILE A 294 -16.76 -4.67 -14.58
N PRO A 295 -15.66 -4.96 -13.85
CA PRO A 295 -15.65 -6.03 -12.87
C PRO A 295 -16.65 -5.83 -11.73
N ASP A 296 -16.86 -4.59 -11.29
CA ASP A 296 -17.84 -4.28 -10.24
C ASP A 296 -19.27 -4.46 -10.73
N LEU A 297 -19.57 -4.00 -11.96
CA LEU A 297 -20.87 -4.23 -12.60
C LEU A 297 -21.17 -5.73 -12.74
N ALA A 298 -20.15 -6.54 -13.07
CA ALA A 298 -20.30 -7.99 -13.14
C ALA A 298 -20.52 -8.61 -11.75
N ARG A 299 -19.71 -8.23 -10.76
CA ARG A 299 -19.80 -8.71 -9.37
C ARG A 299 -21.16 -8.40 -8.76
N TRP A 300 -21.72 -7.24 -9.07
CA TRP A 300 -23.02 -6.79 -8.58
C TRP A 300 -24.18 -7.13 -9.52
N GLU A 301 -23.93 -8.02 -10.49
CA GLU A 301 -24.95 -8.60 -11.37
C GLU A 301 -25.77 -7.57 -12.18
N ASP A 302 -25.17 -6.43 -12.53
CA ASP A 302 -25.82 -5.40 -13.35
C ASP A 302 -25.87 -5.77 -14.83
N TRP A 303 -26.64 -6.81 -15.17
CA TRP A 303 -26.73 -7.37 -16.52
C TRP A 303 -27.41 -6.45 -17.54
N SER A 304 -27.95 -5.32 -17.11
CA SER A 304 -28.61 -4.34 -17.98
C SER A 304 -27.66 -3.74 -19.04
N GLN A 305 -26.34 -3.85 -18.84
CA GLN A 305 -25.34 -3.20 -19.68
C GLN A 305 -24.78 -4.07 -20.82
N ILE A 306 -25.33 -5.26 -21.11
CA ILE A 306 -24.80 -6.19 -22.15
C ILE A 306 -24.53 -5.48 -23.49
N ASP A 307 -25.51 -4.73 -24.02
CA ASP A 307 -25.37 -4.11 -25.34
C ASP A 307 -24.27 -3.05 -25.35
N ARG A 308 -24.11 -2.35 -24.24
CA ARG A 308 -23.06 -1.36 -24.05
C ARG A 308 -21.67 -2.00 -23.96
N MET A 309 -21.55 -3.14 -23.27
CA MET A 309 -20.31 -3.91 -23.22
C MET A 309 -19.90 -4.39 -24.62
N VAL A 310 -20.85 -4.92 -25.39
CA VAL A 310 -20.61 -5.34 -26.78
C VAL A 310 -20.15 -4.16 -27.63
N LYS A 311 -20.76 -2.99 -27.46
CA LYS A 311 -20.33 -1.77 -28.15
C LYS A 311 -18.90 -1.37 -27.78
N LEU A 312 -18.57 -1.30 -26.48
CA LEU A 312 -17.21 -0.98 -26.02
C LEU A 312 -16.16 -1.93 -26.60
N PHE A 313 -16.44 -3.23 -26.67
CA PHE A 313 -15.51 -4.19 -27.26
C PHE A 313 -15.26 -3.94 -28.75
N LYS A 314 -16.33 -3.65 -29.50
CA LYS A 314 -16.28 -3.45 -30.96
C LYS A 314 -15.64 -2.12 -31.35
N ASP A 315 -15.94 -1.08 -30.59
CA ASP A 315 -15.41 0.26 -30.83
C ASP A 315 -13.98 0.43 -30.31
N ALA A 316 -13.48 -0.51 -29.50
CA ALA A 316 -12.12 -0.43 -28.96
C ALA A 316 -11.07 -0.45 -30.08
N ASP A 317 -10.18 0.52 -30.03
CA ASP A 317 -9.00 0.70 -30.87
C ASP A 317 -7.73 0.25 -30.13
N GLU A 318 -6.55 0.58 -30.66
CA GLU A 318 -5.27 0.23 -30.05
C GLU A 318 -5.12 0.81 -28.64
N GLU A 319 -5.58 2.06 -28.45
CA GLU A 319 -5.56 2.81 -27.18
C GLU A 319 -6.71 2.47 -26.23
N THR A 320 -7.58 1.51 -26.53
CA THR A 320 -8.67 1.10 -25.62
C THR A 320 -8.87 -0.40 -25.58
N SER A 321 -8.04 -1.15 -26.31
CA SER A 321 -8.13 -2.61 -26.47
C SER A 321 -8.11 -3.40 -25.15
N TRP A 322 -7.55 -2.83 -24.07
CA TRP A 322 -7.57 -3.43 -22.74
C TRP A 322 -8.99 -3.67 -22.19
N VAL A 323 -9.99 -2.87 -22.60
CA VAL A 323 -11.39 -3.02 -22.17
C VAL A 323 -12.01 -4.35 -22.63
N ARG A 324 -11.47 -4.96 -23.69
CA ARG A 324 -12.02 -6.18 -24.30
C ARG A 324 -12.03 -7.37 -23.34
N VAL A 325 -10.98 -7.56 -22.53
CA VAL A 325 -10.91 -8.69 -21.58
C VAL A 325 -11.92 -8.55 -20.44
N PRO A 326 -12.02 -7.40 -19.74
CA PRO A 326 -13.09 -7.13 -18.78
C PRO A 326 -14.49 -7.33 -19.34
N VAL A 327 -14.77 -6.86 -20.57
CA VAL A 327 -16.06 -7.07 -21.23
C VAL A 327 -16.39 -8.56 -21.38
N ILE A 328 -15.44 -9.36 -21.86
CA ILE A 328 -15.69 -10.81 -22.00
C ILE A 328 -15.93 -11.46 -20.65
N ASN A 329 -15.18 -11.08 -19.61
CA ASN A 329 -15.39 -11.60 -18.26
C ASN A 329 -16.76 -11.22 -17.68
N TYR A 330 -17.23 -10.00 -17.91
CA TYR A 330 -18.59 -9.58 -17.57
C TYR A 330 -19.64 -10.45 -18.30
N LEU A 331 -19.49 -10.65 -19.62
CA LEU A 331 -20.44 -11.45 -20.39
C LEU A 331 -20.42 -12.94 -19.99
N ARG A 332 -19.26 -13.46 -19.55
CA ARG A 332 -19.12 -14.84 -19.08
C ARG A 332 -19.80 -15.07 -17.74
N GLN A 333 -19.78 -14.08 -16.85
CA GLN A 333 -20.50 -14.13 -15.57
C GLN A 333 -22.02 -13.97 -15.76
N CYS A 334 -22.44 -13.24 -16.79
CA CYS A 334 -23.85 -13.04 -17.07
C CYS A 334 -24.58 -14.36 -17.45
N PRO A 335 -25.65 -14.76 -16.73
CA PRO A 335 -26.36 -16.02 -16.98
C PRO A 335 -27.24 -15.99 -18.24
N LEU A 336 -27.51 -14.80 -18.81
CA LEU A 336 -28.46 -14.63 -19.89
C LEU A 336 -27.96 -15.26 -21.21
N PRO A 337 -28.80 -15.99 -21.97
CA PRO A 337 -28.41 -16.58 -23.26
C PRO A 337 -27.86 -15.57 -24.26
N LYS A 338 -28.37 -14.32 -24.20
CA LYS A 338 -27.87 -13.20 -25.01
C LYS A 338 -26.37 -12.99 -24.82
N ALA A 339 -25.86 -13.04 -23.60
CA ALA A 339 -24.43 -12.84 -23.33
C ALA A 339 -23.57 -13.93 -23.98
N LYS A 340 -23.98 -15.20 -23.88
CA LYS A 340 -23.31 -16.34 -24.54
C LYS A 340 -23.25 -16.18 -26.07
N ASN A 341 -24.34 -15.72 -26.68
CA ASN A 341 -24.39 -15.47 -28.11
C ASN A 341 -23.47 -14.30 -28.52
N GLN A 342 -23.41 -13.25 -27.70
CA GLN A 342 -22.52 -12.13 -27.95
C GLN A 342 -21.04 -12.51 -27.84
N ILE A 343 -20.65 -13.34 -26.87
CA ILE A 343 -19.25 -13.84 -26.77
C ILE A 343 -18.82 -14.52 -28.07
N LYS A 344 -19.66 -15.39 -28.66
CA LYS A 344 -19.37 -16.06 -29.95
C LYS A 344 -19.22 -15.06 -31.10
N ALA A 345 -19.94 -13.94 -31.07
CA ALA A 345 -19.82 -12.90 -32.08
C ALA A 345 -18.53 -12.08 -31.88
N LEU A 346 -18.18 -11.75 -30.64
CA LEU A 346 -16.98 -10.99 -30.29
C LEU A 346 -15.69 -11.80 -30.50
N GLU A 347 -15.74 -13.12 -30.31
CA GLU A 347 -14.62 -14.03 -30.59
C GLU A 347 -14.16 -14.00 -32.05
N LYS A 348 -15.08 -13.70 -32.99
CA LYS A 348 -14.73 -13.53 -34.41
C LYS A 348 -13.98 -12.23 -34.70
N ILE A 349 -14.08 -11.24 -33.79
CA ILE A 349 -13.45 -9.92 -33.94
C ILE A 349 -12.08 -9.92 -33.28
N ASP A 350 -11.99 -10.42 -32.04
CA ASP A 350 -10.72 -10.53 -31.31
C ASP A 350 -10.69 -11.86 -30.53
N PRO A 351 -10.27 -12.96 -31.19
CA PRO A 351 -10.17 -14.28 -30.56
C PRO A 351 -9.10 -14.31 -29.45
N ALA A 352 -8.08 -13.45 -29.55
CA ALA A 352 -7.02 -13.38 -28.55
C ALA A 352 -7.54 -12.81 -27.22
N ALA A 353 -8.39 -11.78 -27.24
CA ALA A 353 -9.03 -11.24 -26.04
C ALA A 353 -9.92 -12.28 -25.35
N VAL A 354 -10.71 -13.05 -26.10
CA VAL A 354 -11.55 -14.12 -25.55
C VAL A 354 -10.69 -15.22 -24.93
N LYS A 355 -9.61 -15.62 -25.60
CA LYS A 355 -8.63 -16.58 -25.06
C LYS A 355 -8.01 -16.08 -23.76
N ARG A 356 -7.53 -14.82 -23.71
CA ARG A 356 -6.95 -14.22 -22.50
C ARG A 356 -7.94 -14.22 -21.33
N ALA A 357 -9.20 -13.86 -21.58
CA ALA A 357 -10.25 -13.91 -20.57
C ALA A 357 -10.43 -15.33 -20.00
N ASN A 358 -10.35 -16.36 -20.86
CA ASN A 358 -10.49 -17.76 -20.44
C ASN A 358 -9.32 -18.28 -19.58
N THR A 359 -8.11 -17.77 -19.76
CA THR A 359 -6.92 -18.23 -19.02
C THR A 359 -6.86 -17.70 -17.59
N PHE A 360 -7.35 -16.48 -17.33
CA PHE A 360 -7.34 -15.83 -16.02
C PHE A 360 -8.76 -15.64 -15.48
N PHE A 361 -9.36 -16.73 -14.98
CA PHE A 361 -10.67 -16.66 -14.32
C PHE A 361 -10.63 -17.30 -12.93
N PRO A 362 -10.50 -16.51 -11.84
CA PRO A 362 -10.38 -17.05 -10.48
C PRO A 362 -11.69 -17.60 -9.88
N PHE A 363 -12.81 -17.53 -10.60
CA PHE A 363 -14.11 -18.02 -10.11
C PHE A 363 -14.83 -18.89 -11.15
N GLY A 364 -14.43 -20.16 -11.30
CA GLY A 364 -15.15 -21.09 -12.17
C GLY A 364 -16.64 -21.27 -11.79
N PRO A 365 -17.52 -21.62 -12.74
CA PRO A 365 -18.94 -21.81 -12.45
C PRO A 365 -19.17 -23.00 -11.52
N THR A 366 -19.90 -22.75 -10.42
CA THR A 366 -20.48 -23.80 -9.58
C THR A 366 -21.56 -24.54 -10.39
N ASN A 367 -21.18 -25.63 -11.05
CA ASN A 367 -22.15 -26.54 -11.65
C ASN A 367 -22.87 -27.33 -10.56
N SER A 368 -23.99 -26.81 -10.08
CA SER A 368 -25.03 -27.60 -9.42
C SER A 368 -25.80 -28.38 -10.49
N GLY A 369 -25.30 -29.55 -10.86
CA GLY A 369 -25.98 -30.52 -11.73
C GLY A 369 -26.06 -31.87 -11.05
N ARG A 370 -27.26 -32.24 -10.57
CA ARG A 370 -27.59 -33.58 -10.08
C ARG A 370 -27.30 -34.62 -11.17
N GLY A 371 -26.55 -35.65 -10.80
CA GLY A 371 -26.38 -36.89 -11.53
C GLY A 371 -25.95 -37.98 -10.55
N ASP A 372 -26.83 -38.96 -10.35
CA ASP A 372 -26.75 -39.99 -9.32
C ASP A 372 -25.59 -40.99 -9.49
N THR A 373 -25.26 -41.62 -8.35
CA THR A 373 -24.58 -42.90 -8.13
C THR A 373 -23.05 -42.96 -8.17
N LYS A 374 -22.42 -42.91 -6.98
CA LYS A 374 -21.90 -44.10 -6.26
C LYS A 374 -21.16 -43.65 -5.00
N THR A 375 -21.71 -43.97 -3.84
CA THR A 375 -21.05 -43.88 -2.54
C THR A 375 -20.00 -44.98 -2.41
N PRO A 376 -18.81 -44.67 -1.88
CA PRO A 376 -18.30 -45.53 -0.82
C PRO A 376 -17.79 -44.76 0.40
N LYS A 377 -18.42 -45.09 1.53
CA LYS A 377 -17.91 -45.25 2.90
C LYS A 377 -16.87 -44.26 3.47
N SER A 378 -17.36 -43.55 4.47
CA SER A 378 -16.67 -43.02 5.65
C SER A 378 -15.69 -44.02 6.29
N SER A 379 -14.48 -43.53 6.61
CA SER A 379 -13.71 -43.96 7.78
C SER A 379 -12.87 -42.80 8.31
N SER A 380 -13.30 -42.28 9.45
CA SER A 380 -12.55 -41.89 10.65
C SER A 380 -11.10 -41.39 10.56
N PHE A 381 -10.90 -40.19 11.12
CA PHE A 381 -9.76 -39.70 11.92
C PHE A 381 -8.40 -40.43 11.84
N ASP A 382 -7.36 -39.67 11.43
CA ASP A 382 -6.10 -39.59 12.17
C ASP A 382 -5.30 -38.30 11.85
N LYS A 383 -4.56 -37.80 12.85
CA LYS A 383 -3.80 -36.54 12.88
C LYS A 383 -2.69 -36.44 11.82
N PRO A 384 -2.34 -35.24 11.30
CA PRO A 384 -1.15 -35.10 10.49
C PRO A 384 0.11 -34.93 11.37
N THR A 385 1.05 -35.85 11.20
CA THR A 385 2.44 -35.76 11.68
C THR A 385 3.32 -35.29 10.51
N LYS A 386 4.22 -34.33 10.80
CA LYS A 386 5.41 -33.90 10.04
C LYS A 386 5.41 -34.09 8.51
N ALA A 387 5.30 -32.99 7.77
CA ALA A 387 5.66 -32.94 6.35
C ALA A 387 7.17 -32.64 6.19
N THR A 388 7.89 -33.63 5.64
CA THR A 388 9.25 -33.51 5.11
C THR A 388 9.16 -32.93 3.70
N PHE A 389 9.85 -31.82 3.44
CA PHE A 389 10.01 -31.25 2.10
C PHE A 389 10.94 -32.13 1.25
N VAL A 390 10.47 -32.53 0.07
CA VAL A 390 11.30 -33.21 -0.96
C VAL A 390 11.57 -32.21 -2.08
N SER A 391 12.85 -31.90 -2.29
CA SER A 391 13.35 -31.06 -3.36
C SER A 391 13.52 -31.89 -4.65
N ALA A 392 13.09 -31.37 -5.80
CA ALA A 392 13.25 -31.99 -7.11
C ALA A 392 14.62 -31.61 -7.73
N PRO A 393 15.23 -32.47 -8.58
CA PRO A 393 16.62 -32.33 -9.02
C PRO A 393 16.79 -31.36 -10.19
N ALA A 394 17.97 -30.73 -10.22
CA ALA A 394 18.43 -29.83 -11.27
C ALA A 394 18.77 -30.58 -12.58
N ILE A 395 18.39 -29.99 -13.72
CA ILE A 395 18.84 -30.39 -15.05
C ILE A 395 19.89 -29.37 -15.49
N ASP A 396 21.04 -29.90 -15.90
CA ASP A 396 22.24 -29.23 -16.36
C ASP A 396 22.09 -28.83 -17.84
N ILE A 397 22.28 -27.55 -18.18
CA ILE A 397 22.56 -27.11 -19.55
C ILE A 397 23.64 -26.04 -19.50
N SER A 398 24.79 -26.40 -20.08
CA SER A 398 25.98 -25.59 -20.28
C SER A 398 25.74 -24.45 -21.26
N VAL A 399 26.19 -23.24 -20.94
CA VAL A 399 26.51 -22.21 -21.94
C VAL A 399 27.85 -21.56 -21.59
N VAL A 400 28.67 -21.47 -22.63
CA VAL A 400 30.07 -21.08 -22.71
C VAL A 400 30.27 -19.60 -22.34
N SER A 401 31.36 -19.33 -21.62
CA SER A 401 31.85 -17.99 -21.25
C SER A 401 32.55 -17.28 -22.41
N GLU A 402 32.32 -15.97 -22.55
CA GLU A 402 33.21 -15.04 -23.25
C GLU A 402 33.35 -13.71 -22.44
N VAL A 403 34.31 -13.73 -21.52
CA VAL A 403 35.38 -12.75 -21.22
C VAL A 403 35.16 -11.23 -21.50
N THR A 404 34.82 -10.48 -20.42
CA THR A 404 35.37 -9.19 -19.85
C THR A 404 35.61 -7.91 -20.70
N PRO A 405 35.92 -6.72 -20.09
CA PRO A 405 35.64 -6.19 -18.74
C PRO A 405 35.06 -4.76 -18.75
N GLU A 406 34.53 -4.25 -17.63
CA GLU A 406 34.64 -2.81 -17.35
C GLU A 406 34.73 -2.51 -15.85
N GLU A 407 35.62 -1.56 -15.55
CA GLU A 407 36.13 -1.18 -14.23
C GLU A 407 35.17 -0.28 -13.43
N SER A 408 35.09 -0.60 -12.14
CA SER A 408 35.14 0.31 -10.98
C SER A 408 35.06 1.83 -11.20
N SER A 409 34.08 2.49 -10.58
CA SER A 409 34.35 3.63 -9.69
C SER A 409 33.21 3.91 -8.69
N THR A 410 33.54 4.65 -7.65
CA THR A 410 33.05 4.59 -6.27
C THR A 410 32.00 5.66 -5.90
N ALA A 411 31.09 5.25 -5.00
CA ALA A 411 30.47 5.95 -3.87
C ALA A 411 30.16 7.48 -3.92
N GLY A 412 28.89 7.80 -3.59
CA GLY A 412 28.47 9.11 -3.13
C GLY A 412 27.04 9.07 -2.58
N THR A 413 26.90 8.90 -1.28
CA THR A 413 25.66 9.09 -0.51
C THR A 413 25.17 10.53 -0.61
N SER A 414 23.93 10.72 -1.04
CA SER A 414 23.12 11.92 -0.80
C SER A 414 21.67 11.49 -0.65
N SER A 415 21.16 11.70 0.55
CA SER A 415 19.74 11.68 0.89
C SER A 415 19.00 12.76 0.10
N THR A 416 18.08 12.34 -0.74
CA THR A 416 16.99 13.17 -1.25
C THR A 416 15.73 12.33 -1.28
N ASP A 417 14.77 12.73 -0.45
CA ASP A 417 13.38 12.29 -0.52
C ASP A 417 12.83 12.53 -1.92
N THR A 418 12.41 11.46 -2.59
CA THR A 418 11.50 11.54 -3.73
C THR A 418 10.40 10.50 -3.56
N VAL A 419 9.23 11.05 -3.27
CA VAL A 419 7.87 10.54 -3.42
C VAL A 419 7.74 9.33 -4.34
N GLU A 420 7.50 8.17 -3.75
CA GLU A 420 6.79 7.04 -4.38
C GLU A 420 5.76 6.54 -3.36
N ASP A 421 4.59 7.17 -3.36
CA ASP A 421 3.44 6.73 -2.57
C ASP A 421 2.28 6.40 -3.50
N THR A 422 2.48 5.35 -4.30
CA THR A 422 1.42 4.56 -4.93
C THR A 422 1.89 3.11 -5.05
N ALA A 423 1.82 2.36 -3.95
CA ALA A 423 1.91 0.91 -4.01
C ALA A 423 0.61 0.35 -4.64
N ILE A 424 0.63 0.19 -5.97
CA ILE A 424 -0.37 -0.57 -6.73
C ILE A 424 -0.07 -2.06 -6.50
N PRO A 425 -1.04 -2.92 -6.14
CA PRO A 425 -0.82 -4.36 -6.12
C PRO A 425 -0.48 -4.86 -7.54
N ALA A 426 0.79 -5.21 -7.77
CA ALA A 426 1.25 -5.75 -9.03
C ALA A 426 0.67 -7.16 -9.26
N THR A 427 -0.27 -7.26 -10.20
CA THR A 427 -0.53 -8.51 -10.91
C THR A 427 0.47 -8.59 -12.06
N PRO A 428 1.10 -9.74 -12.36
CA PRO A 428 2.21 -9.79 -13.31
C PRO A 428 1.71 -9.54 -14.73
N SER A 429 1.87 -8.30 -15.20
CA SER A 429 1.78 -7.95 -16.61
C SER A 429 3.15 -7.49 -17.07
N LEU A 430 3.62 -8.12 -18.15
CA LEU A 430 4.91 -7.85 -18.78
C LEU A 430 5.09 -6.36 -19.07
N MET A 431 6.22 -5.82 -18.61
CA MET A 431 6.69 -4.45 -18.81
C MET A 431 6.75 -4.07 -20.31
N PRO A 432 6.38 -2.84 -20.70
CA PRO A 432 6.92 -2.20 -21.90
C PRO A 432 8.18 -1.38 -21.56
N SER A 433 9.21 -1.49 -22.40
CA SER A 433 10.43 -0.67 -22.36
C SER A 433 10.17 0.73 -22.96
N PRO A 434 10.96 1.79 -22.64
CA PRO A 434 10.57 3.17 -22.88
C PRO A 434 11.04 3.67 -24.25
N ARG A 435 10.19 4.38 -25.01
CA ARG A 435 10.69 5.33 -26.01
C ARG A 435 9.70 6.41 -26.45
N MET A 436 10.18 7.64 -26.27
CA MET A 436 9.94 8.87 -27.05
C MET A 436 8.53 9.41 -27.17
N GLU A 437 8.26 10.34 -26.26
CA GLU A 437 7.37 11.47 -26.43
C GLU A 437 7.92 12.44 -27.49
N GLN A 438 7.29 12.48 -28.66
CA GLN A 438 7.39 13.60 -29.60
C GLN A 438 6.30 13.49 -30.68
N ALA A 439 5.19 14.21 -30.50
CA ALA A 439 4.39 14.71 -31.63
C ALA A 439 3.34 15.77 -31.21
N LEU A 440 3.67 17.02 -31.54
CA LEU A 440 2.84 17.98 -32.30
C LEU A 440 1.65 18.67 -31.59
N LEU A 441 1.93 19.89 -31.11
CA LEU A 441 0.96 20.97 -30.92
C LEU A 441 0.54 21.58 -32.27
N PRO A 442 -0.74 21.97 -32.48
CA PRO A 442 -1.11 22.80 -33.61
C PRO A 442 -0.76 24.27 -33.35
N ALA A 443 -0.22 24.92 -34.37
CA ALA A 443 0.16 26.34 -34.37
C ALA A 443 -1.06 27.26 -34.12
N ALA A 444 -1.03 28.00 -33.02
CA ALA A 444 -1.89 29.16 -32.81
C ALA A 444 -1.12 30.41 -33.23
N LYS A 445 -1.74 31.19 -34.12
CA LYS A 445 -1.23 32.46 -34.65
C LYS A 445 -1.29 33.55 -33.58
N ASP A 446 -0.28 34.43 -33.67
CA ASP A 446 -0.06 35.65 -32.92
C ASP A 446 -1.29 36.51 -32.66
N ASN A 447 -1.38 37.04 -31.44
CA ASN A 447 -1.47 38.46 -31.14
C ASN A 447 -1.50 38.64 -29.61
N LEU A 448 -0.51 39.35 -29.06
CA LEU A 448 -0.67 40.49 -28.14
C LEU A 448 0.66 40.81 -27.41
N GLU A 449 1.21 41.95 -27.83
CA GLU A 449 1.84 43.02 -27.04
C GLU A 449 2.97 42.71 -26.05
N GLU A 450 4.11 43.34 -26.35
CA GLU A 450 5.29 43.52 -25.52
C GLU A 450 4.98 44.10 -24.14
N SER A 451 5.51 43.47 -23.09
CA SER A 451 5.98 44.19 -21.90
C SER A 451 7.39 43.70 -21.56
N GLN A 452 8.38 44.53 -21.88
CA GLN A 452 9.78 44.33 -21.50
C GLN A 452 9.93 44.36 -19.98
N GLN A 453 10.52 43.31 -19.41
CA GLN A 453 11.17 43.36 -18.11
C GLN A 453 12.53 42.65 -18.23
N GLU A 454 13.60 43.44 -18.28
CA GLU A 454 14.98 42.96 -18.41
C GLU A 454 15.40 42.12 -17.19
N THR A 455 15.72 40.85 -17.41
CA THR A 455 16.45 40.03 -16.44
C THR A 455 17.93 39.97 -16.82
N ASN A 456 18.78 40.59 -16.01
CA ASN A 456 20.24 40.59 -16.16
C ASN A 456 20.83 39.18 -15.97
N LEU A 457 21.14 38.52 -17.09
CA LEU A 457 21.73 37.17 -17.20
C LEU A 457 23.08 37.02 -16.47
N TRP A 458 23.77 38.12 -16.18
CA TRP A 458 25.07 38.14 -15.48
C TRP A 458 25.00 37.74 -14.00
N TYR A 459 23.87 37.99 -13.32
CA TYR A 459 23.71 37.60 -11.92
C TYR A 459 23.42 36.10 -11.72
N ALA A 460 22.76 35.46 -12.69
CA ALA A 460 22.42 34.04 -12.62
C ALA A 460 23.62 33.11 -12.90
N LEU A 461 24.65 33.60 -13.61
CA LEU A 461 25.81 32.79 -14.01
C LEU A 461 27.13 33.21 -13.32
N GLY A 462 27.28 34.47 -12.91
CA GLY A 462 28.55 34.96 -12.36
C GLY A 462 28.84 34.55 -10.91
N VAL A 463 27.80 34.48 -10.08
CA VAL A 463 27.94 34.22 -8.62
C VAL A 463 28.29 32.75 -8.31
N PRO A 464 27.68 31.73 -8.96
CA PRO A 464 28.05 30.34 -8.72
C PRO A 464 29.47 30.01 -9.19
N PHE A 465 29.94 30.66 -10.27
CA PHE A 465 31.24 30.38 -10.88
C PHE A 465 32.42 30.90 -10.04
N LEU A 466 32.26 32.08 -9.42
CA LEU A 466 33.28 32.64 -8.52
C LEU A 466 33.35 31.90 -7.18
N ALA A 467 32.23 31.41 -6.67
CA ALA A 467 32.20 30.55 -5.47
C ALA A 467 32.89 29.20 -5.72
N GLY A 468 32.69 28.60 -6.90
CA GLY A 468 33.34 27.35 -7.29
C GLY A 468 34.86 27.48 -7.41
N LEU A 469 35.36 28.58 -8.00
CA LEU A 469 36.80 28.85 -8.10
C LEU A 469 37.45 29.10 -6.73
N GLY A 470 36.74 29.74 -5.80
CA GLY A 470 37.21 29.94 -4.42
C GLY A 470 37.39 28.63 -3.65
N LEU A 471 36.43 27.70 -3.78
CA LEU A 471 36.49 26.39 -3.12
C LEU A 471 37.61 25.51 -3.69
N LEU A 472 37.82 25.53 -5.01
CA LEU A 472 38.93 24.81 -5.64
C LEU A 472 40.30 25.35 -5.20
N PHE A 473 40.44 26.66 -5.01
CA PHE A 473 41.68 27.26 -4.51
C PHE A 473 41.96 26.89 -3.05
N VAL A 474 40.93 26.87 -2.20
CA VAL A 474 41.05 26.43 -0.79
C VAL A 474 41.42 24.95 -0.72
N GLN A 475 40.78 24.11 -1.52
CA GLN A 475 41.05 22.67 -1.56
C GLN A 475 42.45 22.36 -2.11
N TRP A 476 42.90 23.10 -3.12
CA TRP A 476 44.28 23.03 -3.63
C TRP A 476 45.29 23.39 -2.54
N ARG A 477 45.03 24.45 -1.75
CA ARG A 477 45.93 24.90 -0.68
C ARG A 477 46.03 23.92 0.49
N ILE A 478 44.93 23.22 0.81
CA ILE A 478 44.90 22.15 1.82
C ILE A 478 45.68 20.93 1.33
N MET A 479 45.54 20.57 0.05
CA MET A 479 46.24 19.41 -0.53
C MET A 479 47.72 19.67 -0.80
N SER A 480 48.14 20.91 -1.08
CA SER A 480 49.53 21.25 -1.37
C SER A 480 50.41 21.44 -0.12
N GLY A 481 49.86 21.25 1.09
CA GLY A 481 50.63 21.31 2.34
C GLY A 481 51.32 22.65 2.61
N SER A 482 50.82 23.74 2.03
CA SER A 482 51.43 25.07 2.11
C SER A 482 50.55 26.02 2.93
N GLY A 483 50.66 25.90 4.25
CA GLY A 483 50.10 26.87 5.18
C GLY A 483 50.34 26.49 6.64
N THR A 484 51.42 27.05 7.20
CA THR A 484 51.63 27.28 8.64
C THR A 484 50.48 28.02 9.29
#